data_AF-A0A9D1V9Q3-F1
#
_entry.id   AF-A0A9D1V9Q3-F1
#
_cell.length_a   1.000
_cell.length_b   1.000
_cell.length_c   1.000
_cell.angle_alpha   90.00
_cell.angle_beta   90.00
_cell.angle_gamma   90.00
#
_symmetry.space_group_name_H-M   'P 1'
#
loop_
_entity.id
_entity.type
_entity.pdbx_description
1 polymer ?
#
loop_
_entity_poly.entity_id
_entity_poly.type
_entity_poly.pdbx_seq_one_letter_code
_entity_poly.pdbx_strand_id
1 'polypeptide(L)'
;MKHGAWAMVAALLLFLVGCSIQAAAGRGSLAGDLVILDIGHYVGAEGAVMPSAIDGKRFSETAFWYRYCYDVKREVERAGYRCVVTNRGFAPTSEPLASEARRAGVVHLRRPDRGGQRRPSHYHPDRVGSGIVSADYAIYRRAACVVFLHHNSSSSGWVTGASPSLIICNRYNGRGLGQALASVMDREILDHGMPNGGRKCRVQARYVDADRSAAWMNALDDSGIPAAVIEVAYLNNRGHAAFLVNDANARRYARAVGKGIVNFMSAGGNARPHVRADENKPDEGSFGYAAESRRLNVPGAKRLVH
;
A
#
# COMPACT_ATOMS: atom_id res chain seq x y z
N MET A 1 57.10 16.00 -25.07
CA MET A 1 56.45 15.49 -23.84
C MET A 1 55.03 16.04 -23.62
N LYS A 2 54.15 16.05 -24.64
CA LYS A 2 52.79 16.63 -24.53
C LYS A 2 51.64 15.66 -24.89
N HIS A 3 51.94 14.42 -25.28
CA HIS A 3 50.94 13.46 -25.75
C HIS A 3 50.48 12.44 -24.68
N GLY A 4 51.17 12.34 -23.53
CA GLY A 4 50.79 11.41 -22.47
C GLY A 4 49.59 11.85 -21.62
N ALA A 5 49.40 13.17 -21.44
CA ALA A 5 48.34 13.70 -20.58
C ALA A 5 46.93 13.53 -21.18
N TRP A 6 46.79 13.56 -22.50
CA TRP A 6 45.48 13.46 -23.18
C TRP A 6 44.93 12.04 -23.21
N ALA A 7 45.79 11.02 -23.33
CA ALA A 7 45.37 9.61 -23.29
C ALA A 7 44.83 9.21 -21.91
N MET A 8 45.40 9.77 -20.84
CA MET A 8 45.00 9.46 -19.47
C MET A 8 43.64 10.09 -19.10
N VAL A 9 43.33 11.29 -19.61
CA VAL A 9 42.02 11.96 -19.40
C VAL A 9 40.91 11.26 -20.19
N ALA A 10 41.19 10.79 -21.42
CA ALA A 10 40.22 10.04 -22.21
C ALA A 10 39.89 8.67 -21.60
N ALA A 11 40.88 7.97 -21.04
CA ALA A 11 40.68 6.71 -20.33
C ALA A 11 39.88 6.89 -19.03
N LEU A 12 40.13 7.98 -18.28
CA LEU A 12 39.38 8.29 -17.06
C LEU A 12 37.91 8.64 -17.34
N LEU A 13 37.63 9.37 -18.42
CA LEU A 13 36.26 9.69 -18.85
C LEU A 13 35.51 8.44 -19.34
N LEU A 14 36.16 7.52 -20.04
CA LEU A 14 35.56 6.25 -20.45
C LEU A 14 35.28 5.32 -19.26
N PHE A 15 36.13 5.33 -18.22
CA PHE A 15 35.88 4.58 -16.98
C PHE A 15 34.71 5.16 -16.16
N LEU A 16 34.60 6.49 -16.06
CA LEU A 16 33.51 7.15 -15.34
C LEU A 16 32.16 7.00 -16.06
N VAL A 17 32.15 7.02 -17.39
CA VAL A 17 30.95 6.76 -18.19
C VAL A 17 30.59 5.26 -18.19
N GLY A 18 31.57 4.36 -18.23
CA GLY A 18 31.35 2.91 -18.12
C GLY A 18 30.71 2.48 -16.79
N CYS A 19 31.20 3.00 -15.66
CA CYS A 19 30.61 2.74 -14.34
C CYS A 19 29.19 3.30 -14.19
N SER A 20 28.88 4.42 -14.85
CA SER A 20 27.56 5.04 -14.80
C SER A 20 26.54 4.30 -15.68
N ILE A 21 26.98 3.73 -16.81
CA ILE A 21 26.12 2.97 -17.72
C ILE A 21 25.85 1.56 -17.18
N GLN A 22 26.79 0.91 -16.48
CA GLN A 22 26.53 -0.38 -15.82
C GLN A 22 25.56 -0.30 -14.63
N ALA A 23 25.49 0.84 -13.93
CA ALA A 23 24.45 1.07 -12.92
C ALA A 23 23.04 1.22 -13.53
N ALA A 24 22.95 1.66 -14.79
CA ALA A 24 21.68 1.81 -15.52
C ALA A 24 21.30 0.57 -16.35
N ALA A 25 22.28 -0.17 -16.87
CA ALA A 25 22.08 -1.32 -17.76
C ALA A 25 21.85 -2.66 -17.03
N GLY A 26 22.05 -2.71 -15.71
CA GLY A 26 21.76 -3.90 -14.88
C GLY A 26 20.30 -4.07 -14.44
N ARG A 27 19.41 -3.08 -14.69
CA ARG A 27 17.97 -3.15 -14.33
C ARG A 27 17.11 -3.67 -15.48
N GLY A 28 17.64 -4.59 -16.28
CA GLY A 28 16.86 -5.34 -17.25
C GLY A 28 15.90 -6.29 -16.54
N SER A 29 14.60 -5.95 -16.53
CA SER A 29 13.47 -6.89 -16.36
C SER A 29 13.65 -7.96 -15.26
N LEU A 30 13.60 -7.55 -13.99
CA LEU A 30 13.54 -8.49 -12.87
C LEU A 30 12.21 -8.33 -12.14
N ALA A 31 11.52 -9.45 -11.91
CA ALA A 31 10.41 -9.51 -10.97
C ALA A 31 10.82 -8.84 -9.64
N GLY A 32 9.97 -7.98 -9.07
CA GLY A 32 10.19 -7.37 -7.76
C GLY A 32 10.55 -5.88 -7.73
N ASP A 33 10.28 -5.07 -8.76
CA ASP A 33 10.55 -3.61 -8.72
C ASP A 33 9.29 -2.74 -8.68
N LEU A 34 8.10 -3.34 -8.71
CA LEU A 34 6.82 -2.63 -8.78
C LEU A 34 6.17 -2.50 -7.40
N VAL A 35 6.00 -1.27 -6.95
CA VAL A 35 5.18 -0.92 -5.79
C VAL A 35 3.78 -0.54 -6.26
N ILE A 36 2.75 -1.02 -5.57
CA ILE A 36 1.38 -0.53 -5.75
C ILE A 36 0.94 0.25 -4.53
N LEU A 37 0.42 1.44 -4.76
CA LEU A 37 -0.30 2.25 -3.79
C LEU A 37 -1.80 2.12 -4.11
N ASP A 38 -2.63 1.78 -3.15
CA ASP A 38 -4.09 1.79 -3.30
C ASP A 38 -4.66 2.91 -2.43
N ILE A 39 -5.32 3.89 -3.05
CA ILE A 39 -6.05 4.93 -2.32
C ILE A 39 -7.28 4.28 -1.68
N GLY A 40 -7.35 4.35 -0.36
CA GLY A 40 -8.47 3.86 0.41
C GLY A 40 -9.80 4.52 0.03
N HIS A 41 -10.85 3.70 0.07
CA HIS A 41 -12.23 4.10 -0.26
C HIS A 41 -12.36 4.69 -1.67
N TYR A 42 -13.41 5.47 -1.94
CA TYR A 42 -13.65 6.11 -3.23
C TYR A 42 -14.63 7.27 -3.07
N VAL A 43 -14.67 8.15 -4.08
CA VAL A 43 -15.58 9.30 -4.11
C VAL A 43 -17.02 8.84 -3.98
N GLY A 44 -17.70 9.28 -2.92
CA GLY A 44 -19.05 8.87 -2.53
C GLY A 44 -19.15 7.91 -1.34
N ALA A 45 -18.07 7.18 -0.99
CA ALA A 45 -17.98 6.42 0.27
C ALA A 45 -17.04 7.08 1.28
N GLU A 46 -16.01 7.79 0.80
CA GLU A 46 -15.14 8.72 1.52
C GLU A 46 -14.25 8.16 2.65
N GLY A 47 -14.61 7.05 3.27
CA GLY A 47 -13.85 6.46 4.38
C GLY A 47 -13.97 7.27 5.67
N ALA A 48 -12.86 7.41 6.39
CA ALA A 48 -12.78 8.31 7.53
C ALA A 48 -13.02 9.77 7.08
N VAL A 49 -13.74 10.56 7.87
CA VAL A 49 -14.00 11.97 7.58
C VAL A 49 -13.82 12.79 8.85
N MET A 50 -13.20 13.97 8.71
CA MET A 50 -13.11 14.92 9.82
C MET A 50 -14.52 15.30 10.33
N PRO A 51 -14.77 15.22 11.66
CA PRO A 51 -16.07 15.61 12.25
C PRO A 51 -16.48 17.04 11.90
N SER A 52 -15.55 17.99 11.95
CA SER A 52 -15.77 19.38 11.56
C SER A 52 -14.51 19.98 10.93
N ALA A 53 -14.61 21.19 10.40
CA ALA A 53 -13.44 21.89 9.87
C ALA A 53 -12.46 22.29 10.98
N ILE A 54 -11.17 22.28 10.65
CA ILE A 54 -10.09 22.92 11.42
C ILE A 54 -9.42 23.91 10.45
N ASP A 55 -9.24 25.15 10.87
CA ASP A 55 -8.68 26.24 10.05
C ASP A 55 -9.37 26.38 8.69
N GLY A 56 -10.71 26.28 8.70
CA GLY A 56 -11.55 26.36 7.50
C GLY A 56 -11.47 25.14 6.57
N LYS A 57 -10.70 24.12 6.91
CA LYS A 57 -10.52 22.92 6.08
C LYS A 57 -11.17 21.69 6.71
N ARG A 58 -11.88 20.93 5.89
CA ARG A 58 -12.45 19.63 6.22
C ARG A 58 -12.19 18.71 5.05
N PHE A 59 -11.73 17.50 5.30
CA PHE A 59 -11.51 16.50 4.26
C PHE A 59 -11.90 15.11 4.72
N SER A 60 -12.16 14.26 3.74
CA SER A 60 -12.22 12.81 3.89
C SER A 60 -10.85 12.19 3.66
N GLU A 61 -10.68 10.95 4.10
CA GLU A 61 -9.52 10.14 3.80
C GLU A 61 -9.28 10.04 2.29
N THR A 62 -10.31 9.71 1.53
CA THR A 62 -10.18 9.58 0.07
C THR A 62 -9.68 10.88 -0.55
N ALA A 63 -10.25 12.03 -0.18
CA ALA A 63 -9.81 13.33 -0.69
C ALA A 63 -8.37 13.65 -0.29
N PHE A 64 -7.98 13.34 0.94
CA PHE A 64 -6.60 13.52 1.41
C PHE A 64 -5.62 12.72 0.54
N TRP A 65 -5.89 11.44 0.30
CA TRP A 65 -4.97 10.60 -0.44
C TRP A 65 -4.94 10.90 -1.93
N TYR A 66 -6.04 11.34 -2.57
CA TYR A 66 -5.94 11.91 -3.92
C TYR A 66 -4.94 13.06 -3.97
N ARG A 67 -5.02 13.97 -3.00
CA ARG A 67 -4.14 15.14 -2.92
C ARG A 67 -2.67 14.79 -2.70
N TYR A 68 -2.36 13.82 -1.85
CA TYR A 68 -0.99 13.58 -1.37
C TYR A 68 -0.35 12.26 -1.83
N CYS A 69 -1.07 11.33 -2.48
CA CYS A 69 -0.49 10.07 -2.97
C CYS A 69 0.66 10.30 -3.99
N TYR A 70 0.62 11.40 -4.75
CA TYR A 70 1.71 11.75 -5.65
C TYR A 70 3.04 11.99 -4.89
N ASP A 71 2.99 12.56 -3.68
CA ASP A 71 4.19 12.74 -2.87
C ASP A 71 4.77 11.39 -2.42
N VAL A 72 3.93 10.39 -2.12
CA VAL A 72 4.36 9.00 -1.84
C VAL A 72 5.02 8.39 -3.07
N LYS A 73 4.29 8.40 -4.20
CA LYS A 73 4.72 7.85 -5.50
C LYS A 73 6.08 8.42 -5.92
N ARG A 74 6.24 9.74 -5.79
CA ARG A 74 7.48 10.43 -6.18
C ARG A 74 8.68 9.97 -5.38
N GLU A 75 8.57 9.70 -4.08
CA GLU A 75 9.69 9.19 -3.29
C GLU A 75 10.10 7.77 -3.74
N VAL A 76 9.12 6.91 -4.05
CA VAL A 76 9.36 5.56 -4.57
C VAL A 76 10.03 5.60 -5.95
N GLU A 77 9.53 6.43 -6.86
CA GLU A 77 10.08 6.56 -8.22
C GLU A 77 11.45 7.23 -8.23
N ARG A 78 11.72 8.19 -7.34
CA ARG A 78 13.05 8.79 -7.16
C ARG A 78 14.10 7.78 -6.71
N ALA A 79 13.71 6.75 -5.96
CA ALA A 79 14.60 5.65 -5.59
C ALA A 79 14.80 4.61 -6.74
N GLY A 80 14.13 4.82 -7.89
CA GLY A 80 14.26 4.00 -9.08
C GLY A 80 13.36 2.76 -9.11
N TYR A 81 12.33 2.70 -8.26
CA TYR A 81 11.30 1.65 -8.30
C TYR A 81 10.12 2.10 -9.15
N ARG A 82 9.43 1.17 -9.81
CA ARG A 82 8.18 1.48 -10.50
C ARG A 82 7.08 1.64 -9.47
N CYS A 83 6.21 2.64 -9.63
CA CYS A 83 5.10 2.85 -8.70
C CYS A 83 3.80 3.09 -9.45
N VAL A 84 2.75 2.34 -9.13
CA VAL A 84 1.39 2.57 -9.67
C VAL A 84 0.46 2.93 -8.53
N VAL A 85 -0.30 4.02 -8.70
CA VAL A 85 -1.37 4.38 -7.78
C VAL A 85 -2.68 3.85 -8.34
N THR A 86 -3.48 3.21 -7.51
CA THR A 86 -4.76 2.62 -7.85
C THR A 86 -5.87 3.17 -6.96
N ASN A 87 -7.11 3.12 -7.47
CA ASN A 87 -8.30 3.31 -6.66
C ASN A 87 -9.43 2.42 -7.19
N ARG A 88 -10.23 1.85 -6.28
CA ARG A 88 -11.32 0.93 -6.62
C ARG A 88 -12.59 1.61 -7.18
N GLY A 89 -12.69 2.93 -7.04
CA GLY A 89 -13.83 3.73 -7.47
C GLY A 89 -13.81 4.17 -8.94
N PHE A 90 -14.81 4.97 -9.29
CA PHE A 90 -14.78 5.77 -10.51
C PHE A 90 -13.78 6.93 -10.37
N ALA A 91 -13.27 7.40 -11.51
CA ALA A 91 -12.43 8.59 -11.53
C ALA A 91 -13.20 9.81 -11.01
N PRO A 92 -12.60 10.64 -10.13
CA PRO A 92 -13.21 11.91 -9.75
C PRO A 92 -13.41 12.79 -10.98
N THR A 93 -14.58 13.40 -11.09
CA THR A 93 -14.92 14.33 -12.19
C THR A 93 -14.85 15.79 -11.77
N SER A 94 -14.89 16.08 -10.47
CA SER A 94 -14.84 17.43 -9.91
C SER A 94 -13.42 17.83 -9.52
N GLU A 95 -13.06 19.09 -9.77
CA GLU A 95 -11.85 19.69 -9.22
C GLU A 95 -11.99 19.95 -7.71
N PRO A 96 -10.89 19.90 -6.92
CA PRO A 96 -9.50 19.66 -7.36
C PRO A 96 -9.14 18.17 -7.52
N LEU A 97 -9.98 17.24 -7.06
CA LEU A 97 -9.64 15.80 -7.03
C LEU A 97 -9.34 15.24 -8.43
N ALA A 98 -10.02 15.72 -9.47
CA ALA A 98 -9.78 15.30 -10.84
C ALA A 98 -8.35 15.62 -11.31
N SER A 99 -7.84 16.83 -11.06
CA SER A 99 -6.45 17.18 -11.39
C SER A 99 -5.43 16.45 -10.52
N GLU A 100 -5.74 16.21 -9.25
CA GLU A 100 -4.88 15.44 -8.34
C GLU A 100 -4.74 13.98 -8.78
N ALA A 101 -5.84 13.34 -9.18
CA ALA A 101 -5.84 11.99 -9.75
C ALA A 101 -5.02 11.91 -11.04
N ARG A 102 -5.16 12.89 -11.95
CA ARG A 102 -4.35 12.98 -13.18
C ARG A 102 -2.87 13.14 -12.87
N ARG A 103 -2.52 14.03 -11.93
CA ARG A 103 -1.13 14.28 -11.52
C ARG A 103 -0.46 13.02 -10.97
N ALA A 104 -1.18 12.25 -10.16
CA ALA A 104 -0.66 11.00 -9.61
C ALA A 104 -0.68 9.83 -10.60
N GLY A 105 -1.38 9.96 -11.73
CA GLY A 105 -1.58 8.88 -12.70
C GLY A 105 -2.41 7.73 -12.11
N VAL A 106 -3.48 8.06 -11.37
CA VAL A 106 -4.30 7.04 -10.68
C VAL A 106 -4.99 6.12 -11.69
N VAL A 107 -4.78 4.81 -11.53
CA VAL A 107 -5.48 3.77 -12.26
C VAL A 107 -6.76 3.41 -11.53
N HIS A 108 -7.90 3.75 -12.12
CA HIS A 108 -9.21 3.44 -11.57
C HIS A 108 -9.65 2.03 -12.01
N LEU A 109 -9.78 1.10 -11.07
CA LEU A 109 -10.05 -0.31 -11.35
C LEU A 109 -11.54 -0.62 -11.65
N ARG A 110 -12.38 0.42 -11.73
CA ARG A 110 -13.78 0.41 -12.20
C ARG A 110 -14.60 -0.78 -11.72
N ARG A 111 -14.57 -1.03 -10.41
CA ARG A 111 -15.48 -1.93 -9.69
C ARG A 111 -15.78 -1.32 -8.33
N PRO A 112 -16.52 -0.19 -8.29
CA PRO A 112 -16.79 0.51 -7.06
C PRO A 112 -17.47 -0.46 -6.10
N ASP A 113 -16.88 -0.55 -4.91
CA ASP A 113 -17.36 -1.38 -3.83
C ASP A 113 -18.56 -0.68 -3.16
N ARG A 114 -19.68 -0.58 -3.89
CA ARG A 114 -20.92 0.05 -3.42
C ARG A 114 -21.43 -0.74 -2.21
N GLY A 115 -21.31 -0.15 -1.02
CA GLY A 115 -21.76 -0.75 0.24
C GLY A 115 -20.86 -1.85 0.82
N GLY A 116 -19.58 -1.94 0.43
CA GLY A 116 -18.71 -3.03 0.91
C GLY A 116 -19.08 -4.40 0.31
N GLN A 117 -19.67 -4.41 -0.89
CA GLN A 117 -19.91 -5.58 -1.72
C GLN A 117 -18.63 -6.40 -1.93
N ARG A 118 -18.56 -7.51 -1.20
CA ARG A 118 -17.47 -8.47 -1.29
C ARG A 118 -17.56 -9.28 -2.59
N ARG A 119 -16.40 -9.54 -3.20
CA ARG A 119 -16.29 -10.33 -4.44
C ARG A 119 -15.19 -11.38 -4.30
N PRO A 120 -15.30 -12.53 -4.97
CA PRO A 120 -14.20 -13.49 -5.03
C PRO A 120 -13.03 -12.89 -5.82
N SER A 121 -11.80 -13.23 -5.41
CA SER A 121 -10.60 -12.95 -6.20
C SER A 121 -10.62 -13.76 -7.48
N HIS A 122 -10.10 -13.16 -8.55
CA HIS A 122 -9.87 -13.87 -9.80
C HIS A 122 -8.81 -14.97 -9.67
N TYR A 123 -7.78 -14.74 -8.84
CA TYR A 123 -6.64 -15.64 -8.66
C TYR A 123 -6.83 -16.62 -7.50
N HIS A 124 -7.57 -16.22 -6.46
CA HIS A 124 -7.90 -17.06 -5.31
C HIS A 124 -9.42 -17.02 -5.06
N PRO A 125 -10.24 -17.77 -5.82
CA PRO A 125 -11.70 -17.64 -5.80
C PRO A 125 -12.36 -17.93 -4.45
N ASP A 126 -11.68 -18.62 -3.54
CA ASP A 126 -12.06 -18.85 -2.15
C ASP A 126 -11.89 -17.60 -1.26
N ARG A 127 -11.17 -16.58 -1.73
CA ARG A 127 -10.99 -15.29 -1.03
C ARG A 127 -12.04 -14.29 -1.48
N VAL A 128 -13.00 -14.01 -0.59
CA VAL A 128 -14.11 -13.08 -0.85
C VAL A 128 -14.03 -11.86 0.08
N GLY A 129 -13.84 -10.66 -0.47
CA GLY A 129 -13.63 -9.45 0.33
C GLY A 129 -13.90 -8.14 -0.40
N SER A 130 -14.03 -7.07 0.39
CA SER A 130 -14.03 -5.68 -0.10
C SER A 130 -12.61 -5.29 -0.51
N GLY A 131 -12.39 -4.67 -1.67
CA GLY A 131 -11.02 -4.33 -2.12
C GLY A 131 -10.22 -5.48 -2.78
N ILE A 132 -10.86 -6.64 -3.02
CA ILE A 132 -10.25 -7.76 -3.76
C ILE A 132 -9.73 -7.36 -5.15
N VAL A 133 -10.37 -6.40 -5.81
CA VAL A 133 -9.96 -5.92 -7.13
C VAL A 133 -8.57 -5.27 -7.09
N SER A 134 -8.24 -4.57 -6.01
CA SER A 134 -6.91 -3.99 -5.80
C SER A 134 -5.86 -5.10 -5.57
N ALA A 135 -6.23 -6.15 -4.84
CA ALA A 135 -5.37 -7.33 -4.67
C ALA A 135 -5.15 -8.07 -6.01
N ASP A 136 -6.21 -8.35 -6.76
CA ASP A 136 -6.13 -8.99 -8.07
C ASP A 136 -5.24 -8.20 -9.04
N TYR A 137 -5.37 -6.86 -9.04
CA TYR A 137 -4.50 -6.02 -9.85
C TYR A 137 -3.03 -6.16 -9.44
N ALA A 138 -2.74 -6.22 -8.14
CA ALA A 138 -1.38 -6.41 -7.66
C ALA A 138 -0.80 -7.79 -8.01
N ILE A 139 -1.61 -8.84 -7.91
CA ILE A 139 -1.24 -10.21 -8.30
C ILE A 139 -0.97 -10.25 -9.80
N TYR A 140 -1.88 -9.74 -10.62
CA TYR A 140 -1.73 -9.64 -12.08
C TYR A 140 -0.43 -8.94 -12.48
N ARG A 141 -0.11 -7.84 -11.79
CA ARG A 141 1.08 -7.02 -12.07
C ARG A 141 2.35 -7.53 -11.40
N ARG A 142 2.28 -8.63 -10.63
CA ARG A 142 3.39 -9.20 -9.85
C ARG A 142 4.08 -8.14 -9.00
N ALA A 143 3.30 -7.40 -8.23
CA ALA A 143 3.81 -6.34 -7.37
C ALA A 143 4.80 -6.89 -6.34
N ALA A 144 5.85 -6.14 -6.08
CA ALA A 144 6.83 -6.40 -5.02
C ALA A 144 6.23 -6.17 -3.63
N CYS A 145 5.37 -5.16 -3.50
CA CYS A 145 4.55 -4.93 -2.31
C CYS A 145 3.34 -4.06 -2.65
N VAL A 146 2.37 -4.03 -1.73
CA VAL A 146 1.19 -3.18 -1.81
C VAL A 146 1.07 -2.37 -0.51
N VAL A 147 0.85 -1.06 -0.64
CA VAL A 147 0.48 -0.21 0.49
C VAL A 147 -0.89 0.42 0.23
N PHE A 148 -1.84 0.10 1.10
CA PHE A 148 -3.17 0.69 1.14
C PHE A 148 -3.11 1.97 1.96
N LEU A 149 -3.32 3.10 1.29
CA LEU A 149 -3.28 4.44 1.86
C LEU A 149 -4.62 4.75 2.53
N HIS A 150 -4.63 4.73 3.86
CA HIS A 150 -5.84 4.90 4.67
C HIS A 150 -5.65 5.89 5.83
N HIS A 151 -6.74 6.25 6.48
CA HIS A 151 -6.79 6.97 7.74
C HIS A 151 -7.87 6.38 8.62
N ASN A 152 -7.68 6.45 9.94
CA ASN A 152 -8.66 5.87 10.83
C ASN A 152 -9.70 6.90 11.30
N SER A 153 -10.84 6.40 11.75
CA SER A 153 -11.77 7.14 12.58
C SER A 153 -12.50 6.16 13.50
N SER A 154 -12.42 6.36 14.81
CA SER A 154 -13.07 5.50 15.79
C SER A 154 -14.51 5.91 16.11
N SER A 155 -14.95 7.08 15.64
CA SER A 155 -16.29 7.63 15.87
C SER A 155 -16.60 8.73 14.85
N SER A 156 -17.84 9.23 14.86
CA SER A 156 -18.27 10.40 14.08
C SER A 156 -17.93 11.74 14.74
N GLY A 157 -17.52 11.74 16.02
CA GLY A 157 -17.22 12.93 16.80
C GLY A 157 -15.73 13.07 17.11
N TRP A 158 -15.31 14.25 17.56
CA TRP A 158 -13.93 14.46 18.01
C TRP A 158 -13.59 13.55 19.20
N VAL A 159 -12.47 12.86 19.13
CA VAL A 159 -11.89 12.13 20.26
C VAL A 159 -10.72 12.90 20.85
N THR A 160 -10.62 12.88 22.18
CA THR A 160 -9.51 13.41 22.95
C THR A 160 -8.61 12.27 23.43
N GLY A 161 -7.30 12.51 23.49
CA GLY A 161 -6.32 11.53 23.96
C GLY A 161 -5.52 10.84 22.85
N ALA A 162 -4.61 9.97 23.26
CA ALA A 162 -3.75 9.23 22.35
C ALA A 162 -4.54 8.11 21.66
N SER A 163 -4.92 8.33 20.40
CA SER A 163 -5.46 7.27 19.54
C SER A 163 -4.30 6.36 19.12
N PRO A 164 -4.38 5.03 19.30
CA PRO A 164 -3.31 4.15 18.87
C PRO A 164 -3.27 4.12 17.34
N SER A 165 -2.33 4.86 16.76
CA SER A 165 -1.94 4.70 15.35
C SER A 165 -1.80 3.22 15.03
N LEU A 166 -2.34 2.80 13.89
CA LEU A 166 -2.42 1.38 13.52
C LEU A 166 -1.73 1.18 12.16
N ILE A 167 -1.01 0.08 12.02
CA ILE A 167 -0.63 -0.46 10.72
C ILE A 167 -1.14 -1.89 10.69
N ILE A 168 -1.97 -2.19 9.70
CA ILE A 168 -2.47 -3.54 9.47
C ILE A 168 -1.58 -4.17 8.40
N CYS A 169 -1.13 -5.40 8.57
CA CYS A 169 -0.38 -6.10 7.54
C CYS A 169 -0.89 -7.52 7.32
N ASN A 170 -0.64 -8.08 6.14
CA ASN A 170 -0.84 -9.49 5.91
C ASN A 170 0.19 -10.30 6.70
N ARG A 171 -0.23 -11.49 7.16
CA ARG A 171 0.67 -12.46 7.78
C ARG A 171 1.23 -13.31 6.65
N TYR A 172 2.46 -13.04 6.19
CA TYR A 172 3.06 -13.90 5.17
C TYR A 172 3.18 -15.32 5.73
N ASN A 173 2.57 -16.33 5.11
CA ASN A 173 2.68 -17.78 5.37
C ASN A 173 3.78 -18.26 6.37
N GLY A 174 3.65 -17.95 7.67
CA GLY A 174 4.66 -18.20 8.71
C GLY A 174 5.94 -17.33 8.74
N ARG A 175 6.15 -16.35 7.85
CA ARG A 175 7.32 -15.43 7.83
C ARG A 175 6.92 -13.96 8.03
N GLY A 176 7.82 -13.15 8.59
CA GLY A 176 7.54 -11.76 8.98
C GLY A 176 7.54 -10.70 7.88
N LEU A 177 7.28 -11.01 6.59
CA LEU A 177 7.48 -10.03 5.50
C LEU A 177 6.52 -8.83 5.55
N GLY A 178 5.21 -9.06 5.74
CA GLY A 178 4.26 -7.98 5.98
C GLY A 178 4.54 -7.21 7.27
N GLN A 179 5.05 -7.90 8.30
CA GLN A 179 5.50 -7.27 9.55
C GLN A 179 6.77 -6.42 9.35
N ALA A 180 7.70 -6.83 8.49
CA ALA A 180 8.90 -6.08 8.18
C ALA A 180 8.55 -4.78 7.46
N LEU A 181 7.65 -4.85 6.46
CA LEU A 181 7.08 -3.68 5.80
C LEU A 181 6.39 -2.76 6.83
N ALA A 182 5.53 -3.30 7.69
CA ALA A 182 4.85 -2.53 8.73
C ALA A 182 5.80 -1.88 9.74
N SER A 183 6.86 -2.58 10.15
CA SER A 183 7.84 -2.11 11.13
C SER A 183 8.70 -0.97 10.57
N VAL A 184 9.11 -1.08 9.30
CA VAL A 184 9.84 -0.01 8.63
C VAL A 184 8.95 1.22 8.45
N MET A 185 7.69 1.02 8.04
CA MET A 185 6.74 2.13 7.93
C MET A 185 6.44 2.80 9.27
N ASP A 186 6.22 2.03 10.34
CA ASP A 186 6.03 2.56 11.70
C ASP A 186 7.18 3.51 12.06
N ARG A 187 8.42 3.05 11.92
CA ARG A 187 9.62 3.84 12.19
C ARG A 187 9.66 5.12 11.36
N GLU A 188 9.59 5.02 10.04
CA GLU A 188 9.73 6.22 9.18
C GLU A 188 8.59 7.23 9.38
N ILE A 189 7.36 6.74 9.54
CA ILE A 189 6.19 7.61 9.72
C ILE A 189 6.26 8.34 11.07
N LEU A 190 6.67 7.67 12.14
CA LEU A 190 6.67 8.30 13.47
C LEU A 190 7.88 9.19 13.71
N ASP A 191 9.06 8.79 13.22
CA ASP A 191 10.28 9.56 13.42
C ASP A 191 10.26 10.85 12.57
N HIS A 192 9.56 10.83 11.43
CA HIS A 192 9.69 11.89 10.42
C HIS A 192 8.38 12.41 9.83
N GLY A 193 7.25 11.71 9.99
CA GLY A 193 6.04 11.95 9.22
C GLY A 193 4.85 12.48 10.01
N MET A 194 4.53 11.89 11.16
CA MET A 194 3.29 12.09 11.90
C MET A 194 3.55 12.09 13.42
N PRO A 195 3.16 13.15 14.16
CA PRO A 195 3.27 13.14 15.60
C PRO A 195 2.25 12.16 16.21
N ASN A 196 2.73 11.16 16.95
CA ASN A 196 1.89 10.19 17.67
C ASN A 196 2.17 10.18 19.18
N GLY A 197 2.52 11.35 19.73
CA GLY A 197 2.83 11.50 21.17
C GLY A 197 3.96 10.59 21.66
N GLY A 198 4.94 10.28 20.80
CA GLY A 198 6.07 9.40 21.11
C GLY A 198 5.74 7.90 21.17
N ARG A 199 4.54 7.48 20.75
CA ARG A 199 4.12 6.07 20.79
C ARG A 199 4.30 5.41 19.44
N LYS A 200 4.75 4.15 19.43
CA LYS A 200 4.76 3.31 18.21
C LYS A 200 3.35 3.03 17.71
N CYS A 201 3.20 2.81 16.41
CA CYS A 201 1.97 2.27 15.86
C CYS A 201 1.79 0.85 16.39
N ARG A 202 0.54 0.48 16.66
CA ARG A 202 0.19 -0.92 16.82
C ARG A 202 0.34 -1.59 15.46
N VAL A 203 1.25 -2.55 15.34
CA VAL A 203 1.32 -3.43 14.17
C VAL A 203 0.37 -4.59 14.40
N GLN A 204 -0.70 -4.65 13.62
CA GLN A 204 -1.66 -5.74 13.66
C GLN A 204 -1.50 -6.61 12.42
N ALA A 205 -0.85 -7.76 12.58
CA ALA A 205 -0.97 -8.83 11.60
C ALA A 205 -2.40 -9.36 11.66
N ARG A 206 -3.20 -9.16 10.60
CA ARG A 206 -4.56 -9.72 10.59
C ARG A 206 -4.48 -11.21 10.28
N TYR A 207 -4.98 -12.01 11.22
CA TYR A 207 -5.30 -13.41 10.97
C TYR A 207 -6.53 -13.47 10.07
N VAL A 208 -6.32 -14.19 8.98
CA VAL A 208 -7.04 -14.27 7.72
C VAL A 208 -8.38 -15.00 7.81
N ASP A 209 -8.60 -15.81 8.85
CA ASP A 209 -9.67 -16.80 8.83
C ASP A 209 -10.95 -16.42 9.60
N ALA A 210 -10.91 -15.49 10.55
CA ALA A 210 -12.09 -15.14 11.36
C ALA A 210 -12.83 -13.89 10.85
N ASP A 211 -12.17 -13.05 10.05
CA ASP A 211 -12.65 -11.70 9.76
C ASP A 211 -12.81 -11.50 8.25
N ARG A 212 -14.04 -11.72 7.78
CA ARG A 212 -14.54 -11.51 6.41
C ARG A 212 -14.10 -10.17 5.78
N SER A 213 -13.74 -9.21 6.62
CA SER A 213 -13.25 -7.88 6.32
C SER A 213 -11.75 -7.80 5.98
N ALA A 214 -11.02 -8.90 5.74
CA ALA A 214 -9.59 -8.87 5.39
C ALA A 214 -9.17 -9.72 4.17
N ALA A 215 -10.11 -10.34 3.45
CA ALA A 215 -9.81 -11.37 2.46
C ALA A 215 -8.90 -10.95 1.29
N TRP A 216 -8.81 -9.65 0.97
CA TRP A 216 -7.89 -9.17 -0.06
C TRP A 216 -6.43 -9.20 0.39
N MET A 217 -6.15 -9.02 1.69
CA MET A 217 -4.81 -9.19 2.25
C MET A 217 -4.38 -10.67 2.22
N ASN A 218 -5.35 -11.58 2.33
CA ASN A 218 -5.15 -13.01 2.23
C ASN A 218 -4.80 -13.41 0.80
N ALA A 219 -5.52 -12.88 -0.19
CA ALA A 219 -5.20 -13.12 -1.60
C ALA A 219 -3.77 -12.64 -1.95
N LEU A 220 -3.33 -11.52 -1.37
CA LEU A 220 -1.95 -11.04 -1.52
C LEU A 220 -0.95 -11.96 -0.81
N ASP A 221 -1.27 -12.44 0.39
CA ASP A 221 -0.47 -13.41 1.13
C ASP A 221 -0.30 -14.74 0.36
N ASP A 222 -1.40 -15.32 -0.13
CA ASP A 222 -1.41 -16.54 -0.93
C ASP A 222 -0.56 -16.41 -2.22
N SER A 223 -0.39 -15.18 -2.71
CA SER A 223 0.46 -14.83 -3.86
C SER A 223 1.89 -14.38 -3.48
N GLY A 224 2.23 -14.41 -2.20
CA GLY A 224 3.54 -14.03 -1.68
C GLY A 224 3.85 -12.53 -1.79
N ILE A 225 2.84 -11.68 -1.81
CA ILE A 225 2.99 -10.22 -1.94
C ILE A 225 2.83 -9.57 -0.55
N PRO A 226 3.88 -8.96 0.02
CA PRO A 226 3.80 -8.18 1.25
C PRO A 226 2.83 -7.01 1.11
N ALA A 227 1.94 -6.87 2.07
CA ALA A 227 0.88 -5.87 2.04
C ALA A 227 0.71 -5.19 3.39
N ALA A 228 0.40 -3.89 3.36
CA ALA A 228 0.10 -3.14 4.56
C ALA A 228 -0.94 -2.05 4.32
N VAL A 229 -1.77 -1.79 5.33
CA VAL A 229 -2.72 -0.69 5.41
C VAL A 229 -2.21 0.30 6.44
N ILE A 230 -2.01 1.55 6.02
CA ILE A 230 -1.61 2.61 6.93
C ILE A 230 -2.85 3.24 7.56
N GLU A 231 -2.99 3.13 8.88
CA GLU A 231 -4.10 3.65 9.68
C GLU A 231 -3.53 4.54 10.79
N VAL A 232 -2.49 5.30 10.45
CA VAL A 232 -1.65 6.02 11.41
C VAL A 232 -2.37 7.27 11.91
N ALA A 233 -2.80 8.14 11.01
CA ALA A 233 -3.53 9.34 11.42
C ALA A 233 -5.03 9.04 11.58
N TYR A 234 -5.62 9.64 12.61
CA TYR A 234 -7.04 9.52 12.95
C TYR A 234 -7.72 10.84 12.63
N LEU A 235 -8.66 10.86 11.69
CA LEU A 235 -9.27 12.12 11.25
C LEU A 235 -10.25 12.70 12.28
N ASN A 236 -10.73 11.87 13.20
CA ASN A 236 -11.48 12.30 14.38
C ASN A 236 -10.59 12.66 15.59
N ASN A 237 -9.27 12.54 15.50
CA ASN A 237 -8.36 13.05 16.51
C ASN A 237 -7.95 14.49 16.13
N ARG A 238 -8.26 15.46 17.00
CA ARG A 238 -8.06 16.88 16.68
C ARG A 238 -6.59 17.25 16.44
N GLY A 239 -5.65 16.62 17.14
CA GLY A 239 -4.22 16.86 16.95
C GLY A 239 -3.73 16.32 15.60
N HIS A 240 -4.16 15.12 15.23
CA HIS A 240 -3.83 14.53 13.93
C HIS A 240 -4.46 15.34 12.78
N ALA A 241 -5.74 15.70 12.90
CA ALA A 241 -6.42 16.52 11.91
C ALA A 241 -5.77 17.91 11.78
N ALA A 242 -5.46 18.59 12.89
CA ALA A 242 -4.76 19.88 12.90
C ALA A 242 -3.37 19.80 12.24
N PHE A 243 -2.66 18.68 12.45
CA PHE A 243 -1.39 18.44 11.78
C PHE A 243 -1.57 18.32 10.26
N LEU A 244 -2.58 17.55 9.81
CA LEU A 244 -2.83 17.25 8.40
C LEU A 244 -3.51 18.38 7.61
N VAL A 245 -4.21 19.33 8.25
CA VAL A 245 -4.74 20.51 7.54
C VAL A 245 -3.64 21.48 7.08
N ASN A 246 -2.43 21.37 7.64
CA ASN A 246 -1.24 22.07 7.17
C ASN A 246 -0.61 21.32 5.98
N ASP A 247 -0.49 21.98 4.83
CA ASP A 247 -0.05 21.33 3.59
C ASP A 247 1.40 20.81 3.67
N ALA A 248 2.30 21.55 4.32
CA ALA A 248 3.69 21.13 4.47
C ALA A 248 3.80 19.86 5.34
N ASN A 249 3.02 19.80 6.41
CA ASN A 249 2.93 18.65 7.31
C ASN A 249 2.29 17.44 6.62
N ALA A 250 1.19 17.62 5.89
CA ALA A 250 0.55 16.55 5.13
C ALA A 250 1.50 15.93 4.09
N ARG A 251 2.26 16.77 3.36
CA ARG A 251 3.28 16.27 2.43
C ARG A 251 4.44 15.59 3.15
N ARG A 252 4.84 16.09 4.32
CA ARG A 252 5.87 15.46 5.15
C ARG A 252 5.44 14.05 5.54
N TYR A 253 4.19 13.89 5.99
CA TYR A 253 3.60 12.59 6.27
C TYR A 253 3.61 11.67 5.05
N ALA A 254 3.08 12.13 3.91
CA ALA A 254 3.06 11.33 2.67
C ALA A 254 4.47 10.90 2.21
N ARG A 255 5.46 11.80 2.27
CA ARG A 255 6.84 11.44 1.94
C ARG A 255 7.43 10.42 2.91
N ALA A 256 7.09 10.48 4.20
CA ALA A 256 7.55 9.49 5.17
C ALA A 256 7.01 8.08 4.86
N VAL A 257 5.75 7.97 4.41
CA VAL A 257 5.21 6.70 3.87
C VAL A 257 6.07 6.20 2.71
N GLY A 258 6.36 7.07 1.74
CA GLY A 258 7.19 6.71 0.58
C GLY A 258 8.59 6.24 0.95
N LYS A 259 9.24 6.91 1.92
CA LYS A 259 10.55 6.51 2.46
C LYS A 259 10.49 5.14 3.16
N GLY A 260 9.42 4.87 3.92
CA GLY A 260 9.19 3.56 4.52
C GLY A 260 9.16 2.44 3.49
N ILE A 261 8.45 2.66 2.38
CA ILE A 261 8.42 1.73 1.25
C ILE A 261 9.82 1.54 0.65
N VAL A 262 10.53 2.64 0.36
CA VAL A 262 11.88 2.58 -0.22
C VAL A 262 12.86 1.82 0.68
N ASN A 263 12.78 2.03 2.00
CA ASN A 263 13.63 1.33 2.96
C ASN A 263 13.31 -0.17 3.02
N PHE A 264 12.04 -0.55 2.95
CA PHE A 264 11.63 -1.95 2.83
C PHE A 264 12.17 -2.59 1.54
N MET A 265 12.00 -1.91 0.40
CA MET A 265 12.45 -2.40 -0.90
C MET A 265 13.97 -2.58 -0.95
N SER A 266 14.71 -1.60 -0.42
CA SER A 266 16.19 -1.59 -0.42
C SER A 266 16.80 -2.65 0.50
N ALA A 267 16.08 -3.06 1.56
CA ALA A 267 16.52 -4.11 2.48
C ALA A 267 16.36 -5.54 1.92
N GLY A 268 16.00 -5.70 0.65
CA GLY A 268 15.80 -7.01 0.03
C GLY A 268 14.41 -7.61 0.28
N GLY A 269 13.38 -6.76 0.42
CA GLY A 269 11.97 -7.17 0.52
C GLY A 269 11.43 -8.04 -0.64
N ASN A 270 12.29 -8.41 -1.59
CA ASN A 270 12.03 -9.18 -2.81
C ASN A 270 12.33 -10.67 -2.72
N ALA A 271 12.48 -11.26 -1.54
CA ALA A 271 12.85 -12.66 -1.44
C ALA A 271 11.66 -13.63 -1.63
N ARG A 272 11.33 -13.83 -2.93
CA ARG A 272 10.74 -15.01 -3.59
C ARG A 272 9.21 -15.03 -3.79
N PRO A 273 8.74 -15.28 -5.03
CA PRO A 273 7.35 -15.66 -5.25
C PRO A 273 7.10 -17.03 -4.58
N HIS A 274 6.21 -17.05 -3.60
CA HIS A 274 5.51 -18.28 -3.25
C HIS A 274 4.29 -18.37 -4.17
N VAL A 275 4.38 -19.23 -5.17
CA VAL A 275 3.18 -19.80 -5.78
C VAL A 275 2.74 -20.88 -4.80
N ARG A 276 1.46 -20.86 -4.38
CA ARG A 276 0.84 -21.94 -3.60
C ARG A 276 1.33 -23.28 -4.16
N ALA A 277 2.05 -24.06 -3.37
CA ALA A 277 2.76 -25.25 -3.86
C ALA A 277 1.81 -26.32 -4.45
N ASP A 278 0.50 -26.19 -4.17
CA ASP A 278 -0.58 -26.97 -4.76
C ASP A 278 -1.89 -26.20 -4.50
N GLU A 279 -2.69 -25.92 -5.53
CA GLU A 279 -4.02 -25.31 -5.38
C GLU A 279 -4.98 -26.19 -4.56
N ASN A 280 -4.66 -27.48 -4.43
CA ASN A 280 -5.49 -28.48 -3.75
C ASN A 280 -5.00 -28.86 -2.35
N LYS A 281 -3.85 -28.35 -1.89
CA LYS A 281 -3.40 -28.59 -0.50
C LYS A 281 -3.55 -27.32 0.33
N PRO A 282 -4.35 -27.36 1.41
CA PRO A 282 -4.28 -26.31 2.42
C PRO A 282 -2.87 -26.31 3.02
N ASP A 283 -2.20 -25.17 2.92
CA ASP A 283 -1.03 -24.85 3.73
C ASP A 283 -1.39 -24.88 5.23
N GLU A 284 -0.41 -25.24 6.07
CA GLU A 284 -0.54 -25.30 7.52
C GLU A 284 -0.81 -23.89 8.09
N GLY A 285 -2.08 -23.48 8.01
CA GLY A 285 -2.53 -22.12 8.30
C GLY A 285 -3.83 -21.73 7.59
N SER A 286 -4.24 -22.42 6.52
CA SER A 286 -5.47 -22.15 5.75
C SER A 286 -6.64 -23.08 6.09
N PHE A 287 -6.50 -23.88 7.15
CA PHE A 287 -7.51 -24.84 7.62
C PHE A 287 -8.87 -24.21 7.99
N GLY A 288 -8.99 -22.88 8.12
CA GLY A 288 -10.25 -22.22 8.45
C GLY A 288 -11.24 -22.07 7.28
N TYR A 289 -10.77 -21.86 6.05
CA TYR A 289 -11.64 -21.32 4.97
C TYR A 289 -12.26 -22.38 4.04
N ALA A 290 -11.59 -23.50 3.80
CA ALA A 290 -12.15 -24.60 3.02
C ALA A 290 -13.39 -25.23 3.70
N ALA A 291 -13.52 -25.07 5.02
CA ALA A 291 -14.68 -25.48 5.79
C ALA A 291 -15.83 -24.43 5.77
N GLU A 292 -15.51 -23.13 5.78
CA GLU A 292 -16.52 -22.07 5.84
C GLU A 292 -17.11 -21.68 4.47
N SER A 293 -16.32 -21.78 3.39
CA SER A 293 -16.81 -21.63 2.01
C SER A 293 -17.90 -22.63 1.63
N ARG A 294 -17.83 -23.87 2.17
CA ARG A 294 -18.88 -24.90 2.03
C ARG A 294 -20.20 -24.49 2.71
N ARG A 295 -20.14 -23.67 3.76
CA ARG A 295 -21.30 -23.19 4.53
C ARG A 295 -22.04 -22.03 3.87
N LEU A 296 -21.39 -21.28 2.98
CA LEU A 296 -21.87 -19.96 2.56
C LEU A 296 -22.62 -19.91 1.21
N ASN A 297 -22.76 -21.03 0.49
CA ASN A 297 -23.52 -21.10 -0.79
C ASN A 297 -23.28 -19.90 -1.72
N VAL A 298 -22.04 -19.42 -1.81
CA VAL A 298 -21.69 -18.26 -2.64
C VAL A 298 -21.66 -18.70 -4.10
N PRO A 299 -22.48 -18.11 -5.00
CA PRO A 299 -22.46 -18.46 -6.42
C PRO A 299 -21.06 -18.23 -7.00
N GLY A 300 -20.45 -19.29 -7.53
CA GLY A 300 -19.13 -19.25 -8.17
C GLY A 300 -17.94 -19.72 -7.30
N ALA A 301 -18.14 -19.99 -6.01
CA ALA A 301 -17.13 -20.69 -5.22
C ALA A 301 -17.07 -22.16 -5.64
N LYS A 302 -15.98 -22.60 -6.27
CA LYS A 302 -15.78 -24.02 -6.60
C LYS A 302 -15.79 -24.82 -5.29
N ARG A 303 -16.73 -25.76 -5.16
CA ARG A 303 -16.65 -26.79 -4.11
C ARG A 303 -15.37 -27.59 -4.39
N LEU A 304 -14.37 -27.46 -3.52
CA LEU A 304 -13.25 -28.41 -3.51
C LEU A 304 -13.82 -29.75 -3.04
N VAL A 305 -14.08 -30.63 -3.99
CA VAL A 305 -14.50 -32.02 -3.77
C VAL A 305 -13.25 -32.86 -3.66
N HIS A 306 -12.99 -33.40 -2.47
CA HIS A 306 -12.35 -34.70 -2.28
C HIS A 306 -12.97 -35.32 -1.03
#